data_AF-X1A3Q7-F1
#
_entry.id   AF-X1A3Q7-F1
#
_cell.length_a   1.000
_cell.length_b   1.000
_cell.length_c   1.000
_cell.angle_alpha   90.00
_cell.angle_beta   90.00
_cell.angle_gamma   90.00
#
_symmetry.space_group_name_H-M   'P 1'
#
loop_
_entity.id
_entity.type
_entity.pdbx_description
1 polymer ?
#
loop_
_entity_poly.entity_id
_entity_poly.type
_entity_poly.pdbx_seq_one_letter_code
_entity_poly.pdbx_strand_id
1 'polypeptide(L)'
;MNRIYIGDIPEIELDLIEDISSATVKKIKYKKPDGTIGEWAGTLVGTTKLKYQTITNDIDQSGNWQLQAYVEMSVWKGHGETTYFQVNELWE
;
A
#
# COMPACT_ATOMS: atom_id res chain seq x y z
N MET A 1 8.82 6.41 -14.08
CA MET A 1 7.40 6.55 -14.47
C MET A 1 6.84 5.15 -14.58
N ASN A 2 6.27 4.61 -13.50
CA ASN A 2 5.73 3.26 -13.49
C ASN A 2 4.29 3.32 -14.00
N ARG A 3 4.05 2.79 -15.20
CA ARG A 3 2.70 2.59 -15.71
C ARG A 3 2.25 1.23 -15.17
N ILE A 4 1.43 1.24 -14.13
CA ILE A 4 0.78 0.04 -13.59
C ILE A 4 -0.52 -0.15 -14.37
N TYR A 5 -0.81 -1.38 -14.76
CA TYR A 5 -2.04 -1.76 -15.45
C TYR A 5 -2.89 -2.69 -14.59
N ILE A 6 -4.19 -2.76 -14.88
CA ILE A 6 -5.08 -3.75 -14.25
C ILE A 6 -4.49 -5.15 -14.47
N GLY A 7 -4.44 -5.94 -13.39
CA GLY A 7 -3.90 -7.31 -13.41
C GLY A 7 -2.39 -7.42 -13.22
N ASP A 8 -1.65 -6.31 -13.26
CA ASP A 8 -0.24 -6.30 -12.86
C ASP A 8 -0.11 -6.65 -11.37
N ILE A 9 1.06 -7.20 -11.03
CA ILE A 9 1.42 -7.57 -9.65
C ILE A 9 2.63 -6.73 -9.14
N PRO A 10 2.51 -5.39 -9.07
CA PRO A 10 3.61 -4.57 -8.58
C PRO A 10 3.93 -4.84 -7.10
N GLU A 11 5.20 -4.69 -6.74
CA GLU A 11 5.60 -4.61 -5.35
C GLU A 11 5.32 -3.20 -4.82
N ILE A 12 4.65 -3.13 -3.66
CA ILE A 12 4.32 -1.88 -2.98
C ILE A 12 5.26 -1.75 -1.78
N GLU A 13 5.98 -0.63 -1.72
CA GLU A 13 6.82 -0.26 -0.59
C GLU A 13 6.45 1.16 -0.14
N LEU A 14 6.12 1.33 1.14
CA LEU A 14 5.80 2.61 1.76
C LEU A 14 6.75 2.85 2.94
N ASP A 15 7.42 4.00 2.95
CA ASP A 15 8.32 4.41 4.02
C ASP A 15 7.58 5.32 5.01
N LEU A 16 7.62 4.99 6.30
CA LEU A 16 7.09 5.85 7.36
C LEU A 16 8.13 6.83 7.90
N ILE A 17 9.41 6.72 7.49
CA ILE A 17 10.57 7.51 7.94
C ILE A 17 10.94 7.28 9.41
N GLU A 18 9.95 7.00 10.27
CA GLU A 18 10.09 6.65 11.67
C GLU A 18 10.37 5.16 11.88
N ASP A 19 11.06 4.83 12.98
CA ASP A 19 11.31 3.44 13.36
C ASP A 19 10.00 2.78 13.86
N ILE A 20 9.56 1.77 13.11
CA ILE A 20 8.36 0.98 13.37
C ILE A 20 8.68 -0.48 13.71
N SER A 21 9.92 -0.76 14.12
CA SER A 21 10.36 -2.13 14.44
C SER A 21 9.54 -2.79 15.53
N SER A 22 9.06 -2.00 16.50
CA SER A 22 8.22 -2.45 17.62
C SER A 22 6.73 -2.53 17.29
N ALA A 23 6.32 -2.21 16.05
CA ALA A 23 4.92 -2.27 15.65
C ALA A 23 4.39 -3.71 15.71
N THR A 24 3.26 -3.88 16.39
CA THR A 24 2.54 -5.15 16.54
C THR A 24 1.56 -5.36 15.40
N VAL A 25 1.02 -4.28 14.83
CA VAL A 25 0.17 -4.29 13.64
C VAL A 25 0.85 -3.51 12.53
N LYS A 26 0.88 -4.09 11.33
CA LYS A 26 1.51 -3.52 10.13
C LYS A 26 0.59 -3.76 8.95
N LYS A 27 0.01 -2.70 8.40
CA LYS A 27 -0.95 -2.78 7.30
C LYS A 27 -0.66 -1.72 6.26
N ILE A 28 -1.01 -2.00 5.01
CA ILE A 28 -1.11 -1.02 3.94
C ILE A 28 -2.60 -0.88 3.64
N LYS A 29 -3.18 0.27 4.00
CA LYS A 29 -4.56 0.61 3.68
C LYS A 29 -4.59 1.13 2.25
N TYR A 30 -5.59 0.70 1.49
CA TYR A 30 -5.80 1.19 0.14
C TYR A 30 -7.22 1.74 -0.01
N LYS A 31 -7.36 2.73 -0.87
CA LYS A 31 -8.63 3.23 -1.38
C LYS A 31 -8.61 3.13 -2.89
N LYS A 32 -9.57 2.38 -3.42
CA LYS A 32 -9.79 2.17 -4.84
C LYS A 32 -10.39 3.43 -5.49
N PRO A 33 -10.35 3.55 -6.83
CA PRO A 33 -10.95 4.66 -7.57
C PRO A 33 -12.46 4.83 -7.31
N ASP A 34 -13.18 3.73 -7.11
CA ASP A 34 -14.61 3.74 -6.76
C ASP A 34 -14.91 4.19 -5.31
N GLY A 35 -13.88 4.39 -4.49
CA GLY A 35 -13.98 4.78 -3.09
C GLY A 35 -13.98 3.62 -2.10
N THR A 36 -14.01 2.37 -2.58
CA THR A 36 -13.88 1.16 -1.76
C THR A 36 -12.55 1.18 -1.01
N ILE A 37 -12.58 0.86 0.28
CA ILE A 37 -11.39 0.79 1.11
C ILE A 37 -11.08 -0.66 1.47
N GLY A 38 -9.81 -0.96 1.62
CA GLY A 38 -9.35 -2.25 2.11
C GLY A 38 -7.97 -2.14 2.75
N GLU A 39 -7.42 -3.30 3.11
CA GLU A 39 -6.13 -3.39 3.77
C GLU A 39 -5.38 -4.66 3.36
N TRP A 40 -4.08 -4.51 3.17
CA TRP A 40 -3.14 -5.62 3.02
C TRP A 40 -2.26 -5.73 4.27
N ALA A 41 -1.89 -6.96 4.64
CA ALA A 41 -0.93 -7.19 5.71
C ALA A 41 0.48 -6.84 5.22
N GLY A 42 1.06 -5.76 5.75
CA GLY A 42 2.38 -5.29 5.36
C GLY A 42 3.48 -6.02 6.13
N THR A 43 4.60 -6.28 5.46
CA THR A 43 5.81 -6.83 6.09
C THR A 43 6.82 -5.72 6.31
N LEU A 44 7.44 -5.68 7.49
CA LEU A 44 8.48 -4.70 7.80
C LEU A 44 9.75 -5.00 6.98
N VAL A 45 10.30 -3.98 6.34
CA VAL A 45 11.59 -4.01 5.65
C VAL A 45 12.51 -2.97 6.30
N GLY A 46 13.67 -3.41 6.77
CA GLY A 46 14.54 -2.58 7.60
C GLY A 46 13.83 -2.22 8.91
N THR A 47 13.76 -0.92 9.21
CA THR A 47 13.12 -0.40 10.43
C THR A 47 11.96 0.57 10.14
N THR A 48 11.86 1.13 8.93
CA THR A 48 10.93 2.23 8.63
C THR A 48 9.90 1.90 7.55
N LYS A 49 10.08 0.82 6.78
CA LYS A 49 9.29 0.57 5.58
C LYS A 49 8.33 -0.60 5.72
N LEU A 50 7.14 -0.47 5.15
CA LEU A 50 6.21 -1.58 4.94
C LEU A 50 6.19 -1.97 3.47
N LYS A 51 6.31 -3.27 3.23
CA LYS A 51 6.25 -3.88 1.91
C LYS A 51 5.07 -4.83 1.80
N TYR A 52 4.46 -4.86 0.62
CA TYR A 52 3.48 -5.88 0.23
C TYR A 52 3.67 -6.23 -1.25
N GLN A 53 3.76 -7.52 -1.53
CA GLN A 53 3.74 -8.03 -2.89
C GLN A 53 2.28 -8.26 -3.28
N THR A 54 1.79 -7.47 -4.23
CA THR A 54 0.43 -7.68 -4.74
C THR A 54 0.31 -9.01 -5.45
N ILE A 55 -0.89 -9.59 -5.38
CA ILE A 55 -1.25 -10.84 -6.07
C ILE A 55 -2.21 -10.55 -7.22
N THR A 56 -2.46 -11.57 -8.05
CA THR A 56 -3.44 -11.47 -9.13
C THR A 56 -4.79 -10.98 -8.58
N ASN A 57 -5.38 -9.99 -9.24
CA ASN A 57 -6.64 -9.31 -8.88
C ASN A 57 -6.59 -8.37 -7.66
N ASP A 58 -5.43 -8.09 -7.05
CA ASP A 58 -5.34 -7.01 -6.07
C ASP A 58 -5.56 -5.64 -6.74
N ILE A 59 -5.00 -5.46 -7.94
CA ILE A 59 -5.12 -4.26 -8.76
C ILE A 59 -6.19 -4.50 -9.84
N ASP A 60 -7.45 -4.38 -9.44
CA ASP A 60 -8.63 -4.79 -10.23
C ASP A 60 -9.39 -3.63 -10.89
N GLN A 61 -8.98 -2.38 -10.63
CA GLN A 61 -9.67 -1.19 -11.13
C GLN A 61 -8.69 -0.18 -11.73
N SER A 62 -9.03 0.38 -12.87
CA SER A 62 -8.34 1.51 -13.47
C SER A 62 -8.71 2.81 -12.74
N GLY A 63 -7.74 3.73 -12.65
CA GLY A 63 -7.92 5.03 -12.01
C GLY A 63 -6.90 5.31 -10.92
N ASN A 64 -7.21 6.33 -10.11
CA ASN A 64 -6.31 6.81 -9.08
C ASN A 64 -6.51 6.04 -7.77
N TRP A 65 -5.49 5.29 -7.38
CA TRP A 65 -5.45 4.56 -6.12
C TRP A 65 -4.72 5.37 -5.06
N GLN A 66 -5.18 5.26 -3.83
CA GLN A 66 -4.54 5.89 -2.67
C GLN A 66 -4.08 4.81 -1.71
N LEU A 67 -2.84 4.88 -1.27
CA LEU A 67 -2.25 3.96 -0.31
C LEU A 67 -1.78 4.72 0.91
N GLN A 68 -1.95 4.11 2.07
CA GLN A 68 -1.46 4.65 3.32
C GLN A 68 -0.92 3.53 4.19
N ALA A 69 0.32 3.67 4.66
CA ALA A 69 0.86 2.78 5.67
C ALA A 69 0.15 3.00 7.01
N TYR A 70 -0.10 1.92 7.74
CA TYR A 70 -0.71 1.95 9.04
C TYR A 70 0.01 1.01 9.99
N VAL A 71 0.40 1.53 11.14
CA VAL A 71 1.07 0.77 12.19
C VAL A 71 0.39 0.98 13.53
N GLU A 72 0.36 -0.07 14.34
CA GLU A 72 0.05 0.04 15.77
C GLU A 72 1.25 -0.44 16.59
N MET A 73 1.63 0.37 17.56
CA MET A 73 2.58 0.04 18.63
C MET A 73 1.85 -0.01 19.95
N SER A 74 2.52 -0.53 20.98
CA SER A 74 1.95 -0.66 22.33
C SER A 74 1.45 0.66 22.93
N VAL A 75 2.03 1.80 22.51
CA VAL A 75 1.73 3.13 23.08
C VAL A 75 0.97 4.03 22.11
N TRP A 76 1.13 3.83 20.80
CA TRP A 76 0.59 4.75 19.80
C TRP A 76 0.26 4.07 18.47
N LYS A 77 -0.57 4.73 17.67
CA LYS A 77 -0.97 4.30 16.33
C LYS A 77 -0.54 5.34 15.32
N GLY A 78 0.07 4.90 14.23
CA GLY A 78 0.68 5.76 13.23
C GLY A 78 0.12 5.53 11.83
N HIS A 79 0.10 6.61 11.06
CA HIS A 79 -0.24 6.61 9.65
C HIS A 79 0.92 7.20 8.88
N GLY A 80 1.32 6.55 7.78
CA GLY A 80 2.27 7.12 6.84
C GLY A 80 1.61 8.16 5.92
N GLU A 81 2.43 8.76 5.06
CA GLU A 81 1.95 9.65 4.01
C GLU A 81 1.03 8.90 3.03
N THR A 82 0.00 9.58 2.54
CA THR A 82 -0.86 9.04 1.48
C THR A 82 -0.13 9.11 0.15
N THR A 83 0.23 7.95 -0.38
CA THR A 83 0.82 7.83 -1.72
C THR A 83 -0.27 7.57 -2.75
N TYR A 84 -0.12 8.18 -3.92
CA TYR A 84 -1.03 8.01 -5.05
C TYR A 84 -0.33 7.25 -6.16
N PHE A 85 -1.04 6.33 -6.80
CA PHE A 85 -0.57 5.76 -8.06
C PHE A 85 -1.73 5.56 -9.03
N GLN A 86 -1.42 5.75 -10.31
CA GLN A 86 -2.38 5.63 -11.39
C GLN A 86 -2.32 4.23 -12.00
N VAL A 87 -3.46 3.56 -12.02
CA VAL A 87 -3.65 2.29 -12.73
C VAL A 87 -4.34 2.56 -14.05
N ASN A 88 -3.81 1.99 -15.13
CA ASN A 88 -4.37 2.13 -16.47
C ASN A 88 -5.02 0.84 -16.93
N GLU A 89 -5.92 0.95 -17.90
CA GLU A 89 -6.39 -0.21 -18.64
C GLU A 89 -5.35 -0.58 -19.68
N LEU A 90 -5.07 -1.87 -19.83
CA LEU A 90 -4.30 -2.36 -20.95
C LEU A 90 -5.21 -2.29 -22.19
N TRP A 91 -4.77 -1.60 -23.23
CA TRP A 91 -5.44 -1.62 -24.53
C TRP A 91 -4.62 -2.50 -25.46
N GLU A 92 -5.24 -3.58 -25.96
CA GLU A 92 -4.69 -4.42 -27.03
C GLU A 92 -5.09 -3.87 -28.41
#